data_AF-L0GUP5-F1
#
_entry.id   AF-L0GUP5-F1
#
_cell.length_a   1.000
_cell.length_b   1.000
_cell.length_c   1.000
_cell.angle_alpha   90.00
_cell.angle_beta   90.00
_cell.angle_gamma   90.00
#
_symmetry.space_group_name_H-M   'P 1'
#
loop_
_entity.id
_entity.type
_entity.pdbx_description
1 polymer ?
#
loop_
_entity_poly.entity_id
_entity_poly.type
_entity_poly.pdbx_seq_one_letter_code
_entity_poly.pdbx_strand_id
1 'polypeptide(L)'
;MNEVAEFLYKWQPLAGAVLGGLFGVVAALVVAYKARRQEDLAAGMLLIGNLVTFQSAKRTLEQLLAEKEVKKENVPYWYAEKLARRRLQLSPVFEASRVRLMPVDTHLAVHLELFQLIVLDIDSRLDRLEADIRAHDATERTNRKPEALRADARIIYQGFQSAVAHAACAERILTYRVLSKYPTFNQIRRRFFPSKQDRACEDLLIDKSKDGQ
;
A
#
# COMPACT_ATOMS: atom_id res chain seq x y z
N MET A 1 37.99 59.04 -7.24
CA MET A 1 37.13 58.49 -6.17
C MET A 1 35.64 58.51 -6.53
N ASN A 2 35.16 59.45 -7.35
CA ASN A 2 33.72 59.55 -7.69
C ASN A 2 33.19 58.44 -8.62
N GLU A 3 34.00 57.96 -9.58
CA GLU A 3 33.56 56.89 -10.52
C GLU A 3 33.29 55.54 -9.83
N VAL A 4 34.09 55.18 -8.83
CA VAL A 4 33.92 53.92 -8.08
C VAL A 4 32.62 53.95 -7.28
N ALA A 5 32.28 55.10 -6.67
CA ALA A 5 31.05 55.27 -5.93
C ALA A 5 29.80 55.22 -6.84
N GLU A 6 29.89 55.83 -8.02
CA GLU A 6 28.78 55.85 -8.99
C GLU A 6 28.54 54.45 -9.61
N PHE A 7 29.62 53.70 -9.87
CA PHE A 7 29.54 52.31 -10.31
C PHE A 7 28.87 51.41 -9.26
N LEU A 8 29.25 51.53 -7.99
CA LEU A 8 28.66 50.78 -6.89
C LEU A 8 27.16 51.11 -6.71
N TYR A 9 26.79 52.38 -6.84
CA TYR A 9 25.39 52.81 -6.72
C TYR A 9 24.50 52.23 -7.84
N LYS A 10 25.00 52.14 -9.08
CA LYS A 10 24.28 51.54 -10.22
C LYS A 10 24.15 50.02 -10.11
N TRP A 11 25.10 49.36 -9.45
CA TRP A 11 25.07 47.90 -9.25
C TRP A 11 24.14 47.44 -8.11
N GLN A 12 23.92 48.29 -7.11
CA GLN A 12 23.05 47.99 -5.97
C GLN A 12 21.61 47.59 -6.35
N PRO A 13 20.87 48.30 -7.22
CA PRO A 13 19.51 47.90 -7.60
C PRO A 13 19.49 46.60 -8.42
N LEU A 14 20.52 46.34 -9.24
CA LEU A 14 20.64 45.09 -10.00
C LEU A 14 20.84 43.91 -9.04
N ALA A 15 21.75 44.03 -8.08
CA ALA A 15 21.96 43.02 -7.05
C ALA A 15 20.69 42.81 -6.20
N GLY A 16 19.99 43.89 -5.85
CA GLY A 16 18.71 43.84 -5.14
C GLY A 16 17.63 43.08 -5.91
N ALA A 17 17.49 43.33 -7.22
CA ALA A 17 16.54 42.63 -8.08
C ALA A 17 16.85 41.14 -8.21
N VAL A 18 18.13 40.77 -8.37
CA VAL A 18 18.57 39.37 -8.43
C VAL A 18 18.29 38.64 -7.11
N LEU A 19 18.65 39.24 -5.98
CA LEU A 19 18.38 38.65 -4.66
C LEU A 19 16.87 38.53 -4.40
N GLY A 20 16.09 39.58 -4.69
CA GLY A 20 14.64 39.57 -4.56
C GLY A 20 13.98 38.48 -5.41
N GLY A 21 14.43 38.31 -6.66
CA GLY A 21 13.99 37.22 -7.54
C GLY A 21 14.31 35.84 -6.98
N LEU A 22 15.53 35.63 -6.49
CA LEU A 22 15.93 34.36 -5.87
C LEU A 22 15.10 34.03 -4.62
N PHE A 23 14.89 35.01 -3.73
CA PHE A 23 14.03 34.82 -2.55
C PHE A 23 12.59 34.49 -2.94
N GLY A 24 12.06 35.15 -3.97
CA GLY A 24 10.73 34.84 -4.52
C GLY A 24 10.61 33.40 -5.00
N VAL A 25 11.59 32.91 -5.76
CA VAL A 25 11.63 31.52 -6.24
C VAL A 25 11.73 30.54 -5.09
N VAL A 26 12.60 30.78 -4.11
CA VAL A 26 12.76 29.91 -2.93
C VAL A 26 11.45 29.85 -2.12
N ALA A 27 10.81 30.98 -1.87
CA ALA A 27 9.54 31.03 -1.16
C ALA A 27 8.45 30.23 -1.91
N ALA A 28 8.34 30.40 -3.23
CA ALA A 28 7.40 29.66 -4.07
C ALA A 28 7.64 28.14 -4.01
N LEU A 29 8.91 27.71 -4.08
CA LEU A 29 9.27 26.28 -3.96
C LEU A 29 8.89 25.70 -2.59
N VAL A 30 9.11 26.45 -1.50
CA VAL A 30 8.74 26.01 -0.15
C VAL A 30 7.23 25.85 -0.01
N VAL A 31 6.44 26.80 -0.53
CA VAL A 31 4.97 26.73 -0.51
C VAL A 31 4.48 25.56 -1.34
N ALA A 32 4.98 25.40 -2.56
CA ALA A 32 4.63 24.28 -3.44
C ALA A 32 4.97 22.92 -2.79
N TYR A 33 6.15 22.81 -2.15
CA TYR A 33 6.55 21.61 -1.43
C TYR A 33 5.62 21.30 -0.25
N LYS A 34 5.24 22.30 0.55
CA LYS A 34 4.32 22.12 1.68
C LYS A 34 2.93 21.69 1.22
N ALA A 35 2.38 22.33 0.20
CA ALA A 35 1.09 21.96 -0.37
C ALA A 35 1.11 20.51 -0.88
N ARG A 36 2.13 20.14 -1.67
CA ARG A 36 2.31 18.77 -2.14
C ARG A 36 2.40 17.76 -1.00
N ARG A 37 3.15 18.09 0.06
CA ARG A 37 3.31 17.22 1.23
C ARG A 37 1.99 17.00 1.98
N GLN A 38 1.15 18.01 2.11
CA GLN A 38 -0.16 17.86 2.75
C GLN A 38 -1.07 16.89 1.99
N GLU A 39 -1.09 17.00 0.65
CA GLU A 39 -1.84 16.09 -0.20
C GLU A 39 -1.31 14.65 -0.11
N ASP A 40 0.02 14.47 -0.10
CA ASP A 40 0.63 13.14 0.05
C ASP A 40 0.30 12.53 1.43
N LEU A 41 0.28 13.34 2.49
CA LEU A 41 -0.14 12.90 3.83
C LEU A 41 -1.61 12.44 3.83
N ALA A 42 -2.51 13.20 3.22
CA ALA A 42 -3.92 12.84 3.14
C ALA A 42 -4.13 11.52 2.38
N ALA A 43 -3.48 11.37 1.21
CA ALA A 43 -3.49 10.12 0.45
C ALA A 43 -2.92 8.95 1.27
N GLY A 44 -1.84 9.20 2.01
CA GLY A 44 -1.22 8.23 2.90
C GLY A 44 -2.16 7.73 3.99
N MET A 45 -2.87 8.63 4.67
CA MET A 45 -3.82 8.30 5.72
C MET A 45 -4.99 7.46 5.19
N LEU A 46 -5.51 7.78 4.01
CA LEU A 46 -6.59 7.03 3.37
C LEU A 46 -6.15 5.60 3.00
N LEU A 47 -4.93 5.43 2.48
CA LEU A 47 -4.40 4.12 2.14
C LEU A 47 -4.19 3.26 3.38
N ILE A 48 -3.65 3.82 4.48
CA ILE A 48 -3.45 3.05 5.72
C ILE A 48 -4.74 2.39 6.22
N GLY A 49 -5.87 3.09 6.16
CA GLY A 49 -7.16 2.50 6.57
C GLY A 49 -7.48 1.20 5.82
N ASN A 50 -7.17 1.14 4.52
CA ASN A 50 -7.36 -0.06 3.70
C ASN A 50 -6.37 -1.16 4.10
N LEU A 51 -5.08 -0.83 4.23
CA LEU A 51 -4.04 -1.80 4.54
C LEU A 51 -4.23 -2.43 5.94
N VAL A 52 -4.58 -1.61 6.93
CA VAL A 52 -4.85 -2.04 8.30
C VAL A 52 -6.11 -2.91 8.37
N THR A 53 -7.14 -2.62 7.56
CA THR A 53 -8.36 -3.45 7.50
C THR A 53 -8.04 -4.90 7.13
N PHE A 54 -7.20 -5.12 6.11
CA PHE A 54 -6.82 -6.46 5.69
C PHE A 54 -5.94 -7.18 6.73
N GLN A 55 -4.98 -6.47 7.34
CA GLN A 55 -4.16 -7.04 8.41
C GLN A 55 -4.97 -7.38 9.66
N SER A 56 -5.90 -6.52 10.05
CA SER A 56 -6.82 -6.75 11.15
C SER A 56 -7.69 -7.98 10.87
N ALA A 57 -8.24 -8.09 9.66
CA ALA A 57 -9.00 -9.27 9.24
C ALA A 57 -8.19 -10.56 9.35
N LYS A 58 -6.90 -10.56 8.94
CA LYS A 58 -6.02 -11.71 9.13
C LYS A 58 -5.87 -12.07 10.61
N ARG A 59 -5.54 -11.11 11.47
CA ARG A 59 -5.36 -11.35 12.91
C ARG A 59 -6.63 -11.92 13.55
N THR A 60 -7.80 -11.37 13.22
CA THR A 60 -9.08 -11.89 13.70
C THR A 60 -9.33 -13.32 13.22
N LEU A 61 -9.04 -13.63 11.95
CA LEU A 61 -9.21 -14.99 11.42
C LEU A 61 -8.22 -15.97 12.05
N GLU A 62 -6.99 -15.57 12.33
CA GLU A 62 -5.99 -16.39 13.04
C GLU A 62 -6.41 -16.68 14.47
N GLN A 63 -6.96 -15.68 15.19
CA GLN A 63 -7.51 -15.87 16.54
C GLN A 63 -8.68 -16.85 16.53
N LEU A 64 -9.66 -16.64 15.66
CA LEU A 64 -10.82 -17.53 15.52
C LEU A 64 -10.43 -18.95 15.07
N LEU A 65 -9.38 -19.09 14.27
CA LEU A 65 -8.86 -20.40 13.87
C LEU A 65 -8.26 -21.15 15.06
N ALA A 66 -7.53 -20.46 15.93
CA ALA A 66 -6.95 -21.03 17.14
C ALA A 66 -8.03 -21.51 18.12
N GLU A 67 -9.18 -20.84 18.17
CA GLU A 67 -10.31 -21.21 19.03
C GLU A 67 -11.13 -22.41 18.51
N LYS A 68 -11.24 -22.58 17.18
CA LYS A 68 -12.18 -23.55 16.57
C LYS A 68 -11.61 -24.92 16.22
N GLU A 69 -10.35 -25.22 16.58
CA GLU A 69 -9.67 -26.50 16.29
C GLU A 69 -9.89 -27.04 14.86
N VAL A 70 -9.81 -26.16 13.86
CA VAL A 70 -10.06 -26.53 12.46
C VAL A 70 -8.91 -27.42 11.96
N LYS A 71 -9.26 -28.59 11.39
CA LYS A 71 -8.27 -29.49 10.75
C LYS A 71 -7.45 -28.74 9.70
N LYS A 72 -6.13 -28.96 9.68
CA LYS A 72 -5.19 -28.26 8.77
C LYS A 72 -5.63 -28.28 7.29
N GLU A 73 -6.17 -29.39 6.83
CA GLU A 73 -6.66 -29.56 5.44
C GLU A 73 -7.84 -28.65 5.10
N ASN A 74 -8.65 -28.28 6.09
CA ASN A 74 -9.85 -27.45 5.93
C ASN A 74 -9.59 -25.97 6.17
N VAL A 75 -8.38 -25.58 6.59
CA VAL A 75 -8.02 -24.17 6.86
C VAL A 75 -8.27 -23.27 5.64
N PRO A 76 -7.87 -23.63 4.40
CA PRO A 76 -8.12 -22.75 3.25
C PRO A 76 -9.60 -22.52 2.99
N TYR A 77 -10.41 -23.58 3.07
CA TYR A 77 -11.87 -23.49 2.89
C TYR A 77 -12.51 -22.64 3.98
N TRP A 78 -12.13 -22.87 5.24
CA TRP A 78 -12.62 -22.08 6.37
C TRP A 78 -12.29 -20.59 6.20
N TYR A 79 -11.05 -20.25 5.80
CA TYR A 79 -10.66 -18.87 5.52
C TYR A 79 -11.50 -18.26 4.41
N ALA A 80 -11.59 -18.95 3.27
CA ALA A 80 -12.32 -18.46 2.11
C ALA A 80 -13.81 -18.26 2.43
N GLU A 81 -14.42 -19.15 3.21
CA GLU A 81 -15.80 -19.03 3.67
C GLU A 81 -16.01 -17.78 4.55
N LYS A 82 -15.13 -17.53 5.53
CA LYS A 82 -15.24 -16.33 6.39
C LYS A 82 -14.97 -15.04 5.63
N LEU A 83 -14.04 -15.06 4.67
CA LEU A 83 -13.79 -13.92 3.80
C LEU A 83 -14.97 -13.65 2.87
N ALA A 84 -15.60 -14.69 2.32
CA ALA A 84 -16.77 -14.56 1.45
C ALA A 84 -17.95 -13.94 2.20
N ARG A 85 -18.17 -14.32 3.46
CA ARG A 85 -19.22 -13.73 4.31
C ARG A 85 -18.91 -12.29 4.73
N ARG A 86 -17.64 -11.93 4.99
CA ARG A 86 -17.26 -10.60 5.49
C ARG A 86 -17.07 -9.55 4.38
N ARG A 87 -16.67 -9.94 3.17
CA ARG A 87 -16.36 -9.08 2.02
C ARG A 87 -15.49 -7.87 2.36
N LEU A 88 -14.17 -8.06 2.29
CA LEU A 88 -13.24 -6.95 2.43
C LEU A 88 -13.21 -6.14 1.13
N GLN A 89 -13.69 -4.89 1.19
CA GLN A 89 -13.70 -3.99 0.05
C GLN A 89 -12.62 -2.92 0.20
N LEU A 90 -11.99 -2.56 -0.92
CA LEU A 90 -11.15 -1.37 -0.98
C LEU A 90 -12.04 -0.12 -1.02
N SER A 91 -11.59 0.93 -0.36
CA SER A 91 -12.24 2.23 -0.41
C SER A 91 -12.27 2.76 -1.87
N PRO A 92 -13.34 3.44 -2.30
CA PRO A 92 -13.42 4.03 -3.64
C PRO A 92 -12.28 5.00 -3.98
N VAL A 93 -11.66 5.62 -2.96
CA VAL A 93 -10.53 6.55 -3.13
C VAL A 93 -9.16 5.87 -3.10
N PHE A 94 -9.11 4.54 -3.00
CA PHE A 94 -7.86 3.78 -2.94
C PHE A 94 -7.00 4.02 -4.18
N GLU A 95 -7.57 3.91 -5.37
CA GLU A 95 -6.84 4.04 -6.63
C GLU A 95 -6.26 5.45 -6.80
N ALA A 96 -7.06 6.49 -6.56
CA ALA A 96 -6.61 7.88 -6.63
C ALA A 96 -5.48 8.14 -5.62
N SER A 97 -5.61 7.64 -4.40
CA SER A 97 -4.59 7.78 -3.35
C SER A 97 -3.30 7.02 -3.70
N ARG A 98 -3.42 5.82 -4.29
CA ARG A 98 -2.29 5.02 -4.77
C ARG A 98 -1.53 5.75 -5.87
N VAL A 99 -2.23 6.19 -6.93
CA VAL A 99 -1.63 6.91 -8.08
C VAL A 99 -0.87 8.14 -7.60
N ARG A 100 -1.44 8.88 -6.64
CA ARG A 100 -0.79 10.06 -6.04
C ARG A 100 0.56 9.73 -5.40
N LEU A 101 0.67 8.59 -4.72
CA LEU A 101 1.88 8.18 -4.01
C LEU A 101 2.88 7.38 -4.87
N MET A 102 2.51 6.98 -6.09
CA MET A 102 3.44 6.25 -6.98
C MET A 102 4.79 6.96 -7.18
N PRO A 103 4.85 8.29 -7.38
CA PRO A 103 6.12 9.00 -7.56
C PRO A 103 6.97 9.12 -6.28
N VAL A 104 6.42 8.77 -5.10
CA VAL A 104 7.09 8.97 -3.81
C VAL A 104 8.15 7.89 -3.56
N ASP A 105 7.83 6.63 -3.84
CA ASP A 105 8.73 5.48 -3.65
C ASP A 105 8.30 4.32 -4.56
N THR A 106 9.21 3.82 -5.38
CA THR A 106 8.93 2.73 -6.34
C THR A 106 8.50 1.43 -5.64
N HIS A 107 9.10 1.09 -4.50
CA HIS A 107 8.70 -0.12 -3.77
C HIS A 107 7.29 0.03 -3.20
N LEU A 108 6.96 1.21 -2.66
CA LEU A 108 5.60 1.49 -2.22
C LEU A 108 4.60 1.29 -3.37
N ALA A 109 4.89 1.85 -4.54
CA ALA A 109 4.05 1.72 -5.72
C ALA A 109 3.80 0.25 -6.08
N VAL A 110 4.88 -0.55 -6.15
CA VAL A 110 4.79 -1.98 -6.48
C VAL A 110 3.99 -2.77 -5.44
N HIS A 111 4.22 -2.56 -4.14
CA HIS A 111 3.44 -3.26 -3.10
C HIS A 111 1.96 -2.88 -3.14
N LEU A 112 1.62 -1.60 -3.36
CA LEU A 112 0.24 -1.16 -3.48
C LEU A 112 -0.44 -1.73 -4.74
N GLU A 113 0.29 -1.78 -5.87
CA GLU A 113 -0.19 -2.37 -7.12
C GLU A 113 -0.47 -3.87 -6.95
N LEU A 114 0.50 -4.63 -6.46
CA LEU A 114 0.36 -6.07 -6.23
C LEU A 114 -0.74 -6.37 -5.22
N PHE A 115 -0.83 -5.60 -4.14
CA PHE A 115 -1.94 -5.71 -3.19
C PHE A 115 -3.29 -5.55 -3.89
N GLN A 116 -3.48 -4.49 -4.69
CA GLN A 116 -4.74 -4.26 -5.39
C GLN A 116 -5.07 -5.38 -6.38
N LEU A 117 -4.10 -5.79 -7.21
CA LEU A 117 -4.29 -6.84 -8.20
C LEU A 117 -4.70 -8.17 -7.55
N ILE A 118 -4.05 -8.54 -6.44
CA ILE A 118 -4.40 -9.77 -5.71
C ILE A 118 -5.79 -9.66 -5.10
N VAL A 119 -6.14 -8.51 -4.52
CA VAL A 119 -7.47 -8.28 -3.95
C VAL A 119 -8.56 -8.40 -5.01
N LEU A 120 -8.36 -7.81 -6.20
CA LEU A 120 -9.29 -7.92 -7.31
C LEU A 120 -9.41 -9.36 -7.83
N ASP A 121 -8.30 -10.10 -7.95
CA ASP A 121 -8.34 -11.51 -8.36
C ASP A 121 -9.13 -12.36 -7.36
N ILE A 122 -8.87 -12.24 -6.05
CA ILE A 122 -9.59 -13.03 -5.05
C ILE A 122 -11.06 -12.64 -4.94
N ASP A 123 -11.43 -11.37 -5.17
CA ASP A 123 -12.83 -10.91 -5.04
C ASP A 123 -13.75 -11.63 -6.04
N SER A 124 -13.31 -11.79 -7.29
CA SER A 124 -14.03 -12.56 -8.31
C SER A 124 -14.27 -14.03 -7.93
N ARG A 125 -13.40 -14.59 -7.09
CA ARG A 125 -13.51 -15.97 -6.58
C ARG A 125 -14.39 -16.03 -5.34
N LEU A 126 -14.33 -15.00 -4.49
CA LEU A 126 -15.22 -14.83 -3.35
C LEU A 126 -16.67 -14.69 -3.80
N ASP A 127 -16.96 -13.97 -4.90
CA ASP A 127 -18.29 -13.92 -5.53
C ASP A 127 -18.84 -15.33 -5.80
N ARG A 128 -18.04 -16.16 -6.47
CA ARG A 128 -18.42 -17.52 -6.85
C ARG A 128 -18.63 -18.41 -5.62
N LEU A 129 -17.69 -18.35 -4.67
CA LEU A 129 -17.78 -19.12 -3.44
C LEU A 129 -18.97 -18.70 -2.57
N GLU A 130 -19.29 -17.42 -2.51
CA GLU A 130 -20.46 -16.91 -1.79
C GLU A 130 -21.76 -17.44 -2.41
N ALA A 131 -21.87 -17.45 -3.74
CA ALA A 131 -23.01 -18.05 -4.43
C ALA A 131 -23.14 -19.56 -4.12
N ASP A 132 -22.02 -20.27 -4.10
CA ASP A 132 -21.97 -21.70 -3.75
C ASP A 132 -22.41 -21.95 -2.29
N ILE A 133 -21.97 -21.10 -1.34
CA ILE A 133 -22.38 -21.16 0.07
C ILE A 133 -23.89 -20.92 0.20
N ARG A 134 -24.43 -19.90 -0.47
CA ARG A 134 -25.87 -19.60 -0.43
C ARG A 134 -26.71 -20.74 -1.03
N ALA A 135 -26.25 -21.35 -2.12
CA ALA A 135 -26.92 -22.49 -2.72
C ALA A 135 -26.94 -23.71 -1.78
N HIS A 136 -25.83 -23.96 -1.08
CA HIS A 136 -25.75 -25.01 -0.08
C HIS A 136 -26.65 -24.73 1.13
N ASP A 137 -26.63 -23.52 1.66
CA ASP A 137 -27.48 -23.11 2.79
C ASP A 137 -28.98 -23.22 2.45
N ALA A 138 -29.36 -23.06 1.17
CA ALA A 138 -30.76 -23.12 0.72
C ALA A 138 -31.25 -24.52 0.31
N THR A 139 -30.38 -25.35 -0.29
CA THR A 139 -30.79 -26.62 -0.93
C THR A 139 -30.00 -27.84 -0.47
N GLU A 140 -29.06 -27.66 0.48
CA GLU A 140 -28.05 -28.65 0.89
C GLU A 140 -27.18 -29.19 -0.25
N ARG A 141 -27.24 -28.57 -1.44
CA ARG A 141 -26.50 -28.98 -2.63
C ARG A 141 -25.67 -27.82 -3.17
N THR A 142 -24.43 -28.13 -3.52
CA THR A 142 -23.58 -27.22 -4.29
C THR A 142 -23.68 -27.57 -5.77
N ASN A 143 -23.85 -26.57 -6.64
CA ASN A 143 -23.91 -26.78 -8.10
C ASN A 143 -22.55 -27.23 -8.70
N ARG A 144 -21.46 -27.07 -7.93
CA ARG A 144 -20.09 -27.35 -8.36
C ARG A 144 -19.51 -28.58 -7.65
N LYS A 145 -18.55 -29.22 -8.33
CA LYS A 145 -17.78 -30.35 -7.78
C LYS A 145 -16.97 -29.91 -6.56
N PRO A 146 -16.84 -30.73 -5.51
CA PRO A 146 -16.06 -30.41 -4.32
C PRO A 146 -14.59 -30.06 -4.59
N GLU A 147 -13.97 -30.67 -5.61
CA GLU A 147 -12.58 -30.33 -5.97
C GLU A 147 -12.43 -28.88 -6.43
N ALA A 148 -13.40 -28.38 -7.21
CA ALA A 148 -13.38 -27.02 -7.71
C ALA A 148 -13.52 -25.99 -6.58
N LEU A 149 -14.38 -26.28 -5.60
CA LEU A 149 -14.53 -25.46 -4.38
C LEU A 149 -13.23 -25.41 -3.56
N ARG A 150 -12.59 -26.58 -3.36
CA ARG A 150 -11.31 -26.66 -2.64
C ARG A 150 -10.19 -25.92 -3.37
N ALA A 151 -10.16 -25.98 -4.70
CA ALA A 151 -9.20 -25.27 -5.52
C ALA A 151 -9.37 -23.74 -5.40
N ASP A 152 -10.60 -23.24 -5.56
CA ASP A 152 -10.89 -21.80 -5.37
C ASP A 152 -10.55 -21.34 -3.95
N ALA A 153 -10.94 -22.12 -2.93
CA ALA A 153 -10.62 -21.81 -1.54
C ALA A 153 -9.11 -21.72 -1.27
N ARG A 154 -8.30 -22.61 -1.87
CA ARG A 154 -6.84 -22.57 -1.76
C ARG A 154 -6.27 -21.30 -2.39
N ILE A 155 -6.75 -20.94 -3.57
CA ILE A 155 -6.32 -19.71 -4.27
C ILE A 155 -6.70 -18.47 -3.44
N ILE A 156 -7.93 -18.40 -2.95
CA ILE A 156 -8.40 -17.31 -2.09
C ILE A 156 -7.52 -17.20 -0.84
N TYR A 157 -7.24 -18.32 -0.16
CA TYR A 157 -6.42 -18.33 1.04
C TYR A 157 -5.00 -17.83 0.76
N GLN A 158 -4.32 -18.37 -0.25
CA GLN A 158 -2.96 -17.96 -0.62
C GLN A 158 -2.92 -16.50 -1.09
N GLY A 159 -3.88 -16.10 -1.93
CA GLY A 159 -4.04 -14.73 -2.40
C GLY A 159 -4.24 -13.78 -1.23
N PHE A 160 -5.13 -14.09 -0.29
CA PHE A 160 -5.34 -13.27 0.90
C PHE A 160 -4.07 -13.15 1.76
N GLN A 161 -3.35 -14.25 2.00
CA GLN A 161 -2.08 -14.21 2.75
C GLN A 161 -1.04 -13.32 2.04
N SER A 162 -0.94 -13.42 0.72
CA SER A 162 -0.04 -12.59 -0.10
C SER A 162 -0.46 -11.13 -0.08
N ALA A 163 -1.75 -10.82 -0.23
CA ALA A 163 -2.29 -9.47 -0.16
C ALA A 163 -1.95 -8.83 1.20
N VAL A 164 -2.15 -9.55 2.30
CA VAL A 164 -1.81 -9.04 3.64
C VAL A 164 -0.30 -8.81 3.81
N ALA A 165 0.55 -9.65 3.22
CA ALA A 165 2.00 -9.44 3.23
C ALA A 165 2.40 -8.17 2.47
N HIS A 166 1.86 -7.95 1.26
CA HIS A 166 2.09 -6.71 0.52
C HIS A 166 1.51 -5.49 1.26
N ALA A 167 0.35 -5.63 1.91
CA ALA A 167 -0.25 -4.56 2.69
C ALA A 167 0.62 -4.16 3.89
N ALA A 168 1.19 -5.12 4.61
CA ALA A 168 2.10 -4.86 5.73
C ALA A 168 3.38 -4.15 5.26
N CYS A 169 3.95 -4.55 4.13
CA CYS A 169 5.09 -3.86 3.53
C CYS A 169 4.75 -2.44 3.08
N ALA A 170 3.62 -2.26 2.39
CA ALA A 170 3.14 -0.95 1.96
C ALA A 170 2.89 -0.01 3.15
N GLU A 171 2.22 -0.47 4.21
CA GLU A 171 1.96 0.31 5.43
C GLU A 171 3.27 0.79 6.05
N ARG A 172 4.24 -0.12 6.17
CA ARG A 172 5.55 0.20 6.70
C ARG A 172 6.23 1.29 5.86
N ILE A 173 6.30 1.11 4.54
CA ILE A 173 6.92 2.08 3.61
C ILE A 173 6.22 3.43 3.72
N LEU A 174 4.89 3.44 3.72
CA LEU A 174 4.07 4.62 3.82
C LEU A 174 4.31 5.36 5.15
N THR A 175 4.44 4.63 6.26
CA THR A 175 4.72 5.20 7.58
C THR A 175 6.01 6.01 7.58
N TYR A 176 7.11 5.47 7.06
CA TYR A 176 8.39 6.19 7.13
C TYR A 176 8.63 7.16 5.95
N ARG A 177 8.03 6.95 4.77
CA ARG A 177 8.18 7.85 3.60
C ARG A 177 7.17 8.99 3.56
N VAL A 178 5.94 8.71 3.96
CA VAL A 178 4.83 9.64 3.80
C VAL A 178 4.43 10.22 5.15
N LEU A 179 4.21 9.39 6.17
CA LEU A 179 3.64 9.87 7.43
C LEU A 179 4.67 10.36 8.44
N SER A 180 5.95 10.04 8.25
CA SER A 180 6.98 10.47 9.19
C SER A 180 7.26 11.96 9.12
N LYS A 181 7.72 12.52 10.23
CA LYS A 181 8.17 13.92 10.31
C LYS A 181 9.44 14.18 9.47
N TYR A 182 10.30 13.18 9.33
CA TYR A 182 11.61 13.27 8.67
C TYR A 182 11.78 12.19 7.59
N PRO A 183 11.05 12.27 6.47
CA PRO A 183 11.03 11.23 5.44
C PRO A 183 12.39 11.04 4.75
N THR A 184 13.12 12.13 4.51
CA THR A 184 14.45 12.11 3.89
C THR A 184 15.47 11.39 4.76
N PHE A 185 15.42 11.59 6.07
CA PHE A 185 16.31 10.88 7.00
C PHE A 185 16.01 9.38 7.01
N ASN A 186 14.73 9.00 7.02
CA ASN A 186 14.32 7.60 6.97
C ASN A 186 14.73 6.92 5.65
N GLN A 187 14.71 7.65 4.53
CA GLN A 187 15.23 7.17 3.25
C GLN A 187 16.72 6.84 3.32
N ILE A 188 17.51 7.77 3.84
CA ILE A 188 18.96 7.60 4.00
C ILE A 188 19.22 6.40 4.93
N ARG A 189 18.53 6.34 6.08
CA ARG A 189 18.64 5.21 7.01
C ARG A 189 18.35 3.87 6.34
N ARG A 190 17.27 3.74 5.57
CA ARG A 190 16.93 2.49 4.88
C ARG A 190 17.98 2.11 3.84
N ARG A 191 18.51 3.08 3.10
CA ARG A 191 19.52 2.83 2.06
C ARG A 191 20.83 2.28 2.64
N PHE A 192 21.30 2.81 3.77
CA PHE A 192 22.57 2.41 4.37
C PHE A 192 22.42 1.28 5.41
N PHE A 193 21.29 1.21 6.11
CA PHE A 193 21.04 0.27 7.19
C PHE A 193 19.64 -0.35 7.07
N PRO A 194 19.40 -1.19 6.04
CA PRO A 194 18.11 -1.85 5.85
C PRO A 194 17.87 -2.84 6.99
N SER A 195 16.70 -2.73 7.63
CA SER A 195 16.30 -3.67 8.68
C SER A 195 15.93 -5.03 8.10
N LYS A 196 15.81 -6.06 8.96
CA LYS A 196 15.36 -7.41 8.55
C LYS A 196 14.01 -7.37 7.83
N GLN A 197 13.10 -6.52 8.28
CA GLN A 197 11.77 -6.36 7.69
C GLN A 197 11.82 -5.63 6.33
N ASP A 198 12.76 -4.68 6.15
CA ASP A 198 12.92 -4.02 4.85
C ASP A 198 13.43 -5.02 3.80
N ARG A 199 14.37 -5.89 4.18
CA ARG A 199 14.86 -6.98 3.32
C ARG A 199 13.75 -7.98 3.00
N ALA A 200 12.98 -8.41 4.01
CA ALA A 200 11.86 -9.33 3.79
C ALA A 200 10.81 -8.75 2.81
N CYS A 201 10.58 -7.44 2.84
CA CYS A 201 9.69 -6.79 1.86
C CYS A 201 10.30 -6.76 0.45
N GLU A 202 11.61 -6.57 0.32
CA GLU A 202 12.32 -6.65 -0.96
C GLU A 202 12.30 -8.08 -1.52
N ASP A 203 12.56 -9.08 -0.67
CA ASP A 203 12.54 -10.50 -1.03
C ASP A 203 11.14 -10.93 -1.51
N LEU A 204 10.08 -10.42 -0.88
CA LEU A 204 8.69 -10.68 -1.28
C LEU A 204 8.39 -10.24 -2.73
N LEU A 205 9.12 -9.25 -3.26
CA LEU A 205 8.98 -8.82 -4.66
C LEU A 205 9.77 -9.72 -5.62
N ILE A 206 10.86 -10.31 -5.16
CA ILE A 206 11.74 -11.15 -5.98
C ILE A 206 11.20 -12.58 -6.09
N ASP A 207 10.62 -13.12 -5.01
CA ASP A 207 10.20 -14.53 -4.94
C ASP A 207 9.16 -14.89 -6.01
N LYS A 208 8.23 -13.98 -6.31
CA LYS A 208 7.24 -14.18 -7.38
C LYS A 208 7.81 -14.16 -8.80
N SER A 209 9.04 -13.68 -9.01
CA SER A 209 9.68 -13.73 -10.34
C SER A 209 10.20 -15.12 -10.70
N LYS A 210 10.39 -16.01 -9.72
CA LYS A 210 10.98 -17.33 -9.92
C LYS A 210 9.96 -18.45 -10.11
N ASP A 211 8.76 -18.31 -9.57
CA ASP A 211 7.69 -19.31 -9.70
C ASP A 211 6.87 -19.18 -11.02
N GLY A 212 7.25 -18.24 -11.89
CA GLY A 212 6.56 -17.94 -13.16
C GLY A 212 7.36 -18.28 -14.43
N GLN A 213 8.44 -19.07 -14.33
CA GLN A 213 9.20 -19.61 -15.49
C GLN A 213 9.12 -21.13 -15.53
#